data_AF-A0A2P1PX06-F1
#
_entry.id   AF-A0A2P1PX06-F1
#
_cell.length_a   1.000
_cell.length_b   1.000
_cell.length_c   1.000
_cell.angle_alpha   90.00
_cell.angle_beta   90.00
_cell.angle_gamma   90.00
#
_symmetry.space_group_name_H-M   'P 1'
#
loop_
_entity.id
_entity.type
_entity.pdbx_description
1 polymer ?
#
loop_
_entity_poly.entity_id
_entity_poly.type
_entity_poly.pdbx_seq_one_letter_code
_entity_poly.pdbx_strand_id
1 'polypeptide(L)'
;MLKAIRYGAWTVVLSASLVSAASAATWTVTTLADSGPGSLRDAINLAAADDQINIQPGLAGTIMLSTPFSLSRSVEIHGNGAVTLNRA
;
A
#
# COMPACT_ATOMS: atom_id res chain seq x y z
N MET A 1 46.22 37.03 39.83
CA MET A 1 46.04 35.98 38.80
C MET A 1 44.92 35.06 39.26
N LEU A 2 43.75 35.07 38.59
CA LEU A 2 42.81 33.96 38.39
C LEU A 2 41.57 34.52 37.65
N LYS A 3 41.37 34.14 36.38
CA LYS A 3 40.16 34.44 35.60
C LYS A 3 39.28 33.18 35.60
N ALA A 4 38.04 33.30 36.04
CA ALA A 4 37.08 32.21 36.16
C ALA A 4 36.63 31.67 34.80
N ILE A 5 36.46 30.35 34.75
CA ILE A 5 36.16 29.52 33.59
C ILE A 5 34.72 29.77 33.10
N ARG A 6 34.55 29.96 31.79
CA ARG A 6 33.25 30.12 31.12
C ARG A 6 32.66 28.73 30.81
N TYR A 7 31.55 28.37 31.46
CA TYR A 7 30.82 27.12 31.19
C TYR A 7 30.05 27.22 29.87
N GLY A 8 30.52 26.52 28.84
CA GLY A 8 29.80 26.34 27.59
C GLY A 8 28.67 25.33 27.79
N ALA A 9 27.41 25.78 27.71
CA ALA A 9 26.24 24.92 27.75
C ALA A 9 26.14 24.10 26.45
N TRP A 10 26.40 22.80 26.54
CA TRP A 10 26.15 21.85 25.46
C TRP A 10 24.69 21.40 25.52
N THR A 11 23.81 22.01 24.74
CA THR A 11 22.47 21.43 24.54
C THR A 11 22.56 20.38 23.44
N VAL A 12 22.68 19.12 23.85
CA VAL A 12 22.39 17.99 22.96
C VAL A 12 20.88 17.97 22.75
N VAL A 13 20.42 18.48 21.61
CA VAL A 13 19.03 18.31 21.17
C VAL A 13 18.93 16.88 20.65
N LEU A 14 18.43 15.97 21.48
CA LEU A 14 18.08 14.61 21.06
C LEU A 14 16.75 14.67 20.31
N SER A 15 16.81 14.96 19.01
CA SER A 15 15.64 14.87 18.14
C SER A 15 15.25 13.40 17.98
N ALA A 16 14.24 12.96 18.72
CA ALA A 16 13.63 11.65 18.53
C ALA A 16 12.75 11.70 17.26
N SER A 17 13.28 11.23 16.15
CA SER A 17 12.49 11.00 14.93
C SER A 17 11.42 9.96 15.23
N LEU A 18 10.15 10.36 15.30
CA LEU A 18 9.04 9.42 15.30
C LEU A 18 9.01 8.74 13.92
N VAL A 19 9.69 7.60 13.77
CA VAL A 19 9.45 6.72 12.62
C VAL A 19 8.06 6.12 12.83
N SER A 20 7.08 6.65 12.11
CA SER A 20 5.76 6.03 12.01
C SER A 20 5.92 4.74 11.21
N ALA A 21 5.76 3.59 11.85
CA ALA A 21 5.66 2.32 11.15
C ALA A 21 4.27 2.28 10.48
N ALA A 22 4.20 2.62 9.18
CA ALA A 22 3.00 2.40 8.40
C ALA A 22 2.78 0.89 8.23
N SER A 23 1.63 0.40 8.67
CA SER A 23 1.18 -0.97 8.39
C SER A 23 0.40 -0.96 7.08
N ALA A 24 0.91 -1.67 6.07
CA ALA A 24 0.19 -1.94 4.83
C ALA A 24 -1.07 -2.78 5.11
N ALA A 25 -2.23 -2.39 4.56
CA ALA A 25 -3.45 -3.17 4.59
C ALA A 25 -3.47 -4.22 3.47
N THR A 26 -4.26 -5.29 3.66
CA THR A 26 -4.48 -6.32 2.65
C THR A 26 -5.93 -6.33 2.18
N TRP A 27 -6.15 -6.15 0.88
CA TRP A 27 -7.45 -6.20 0.21
C TRP A 27 -7.60 -7.53 -0.53
N THR A 28 -8.76 -8.17 -0.45
CA THR A 28 -9.02 -9.46 -1.13
C THR A 28 -10.03 -9.29 -2.26
N VAL A 29 -9.65 -9.72 -3.46
CA VAL A 29 -10.55 -9.79 -4.62
C VAL A 29 -11.29 -11.13 -4.58
N THR A 30 -12.61 -11.07 -4.55
CA THR A 30 -13.50 -12.23 -4.35
C THR A 30 -14.40 -12.52 -5.55
N THR A 31 -14.38 -11.65 -6.56
CA THR A 31 -15.25 -11.77 -7.74
C THR A 31 -14.49 -11.54 -9.04
N LEU A 32 -15.05 -12.03 -10.15
CA LEU A 32 -14.54 -11.78 -11.51
C LEU A 32 -15.14 -10.54 -12.17
N ALA A 33 -15.99 -9.79 -11.44
CA ALA A 33 -16.63 -8.61 -11.97
C ALA A 33 -15.61 -7.47 -12.17
N ASP A 34 -15.80 -6.65 -13.21
CA ASP A 34 -14.96 -5.47 -13.47
C ASP A 34 -15.18 -4.34 -12.45
N SER A 35 -16.33 -4.33 -11.77
CA SER A 35 -16.73 -3.28 -10.82
C SER A 35 -17.68 -3.83 -9.76
N GLY A 36 -17.80 -3.10 -8.66
CA GLY A 36 -18.63 -3.47 -7.50
C GLY A 36 -17.81 -4.11 -6.37
N PRO A 37 -18.44 -4.32 -5.20
CA PRO A 37 -17.75 -4.82 -4.01
C PRO A 37 -16.99 -6.12 -4.27
N GLY A 38 -15.72 -6.17 -3.87
CA GLY A 38 -14.87 -7.36 -4.01
C GLY A 38 -14.33 -7.60 -5.43
N SER A 39 -14.50 -6.65 -6.35
CA SER A 39 -13.80 -6.65 -7.65
C SER A 39 -12.37 -6.15 -7.52
N LEU A 40 -11.53 -6.42 -8.53
CA LEU A 40 -10.17 -5.87 -8.61
C LEU A 40 -10.18 -4.33 -8.58
N ARG A 41 -11.14 -3.71 -9.29
CA ARG A 41 -11.26 -2.24 -9.37
C ARG A 41 -11.64 -1.63 -8.03
N ASP A 42 -12.53 -2.28 -7.28
CA ASP A 42 -12.89 -1.89 -5.93
C ASP A 42 -11.68 -1.98 -4.98
N ALA A 43 -10.93 -3.09 -5.01
CA ALA A 43 -9.70 -3.24 -4.22
C ALA A 43 -8.65 -2.17 -4.56
N ILE A 44 -8.45 -1.84 -5.83
CA ILE A 44 -7.52 -0.77 -6.25
C ILE A 44 -7.96 0.62 -5.76
N ASN A 45 -9.27 0.88 -5.75
CA ASN A 45 -9.81 2.16 -5.27
C ASN A 45 -9.67 2.30 -3.75
N LEU A 46 -9.75 1.20 -3.01
CA LEU A 46 -9.63 1.17 -1.56
C LEU A 46 -8.18 1.13 -1.07
N ALA A 47 -7.26 0.55 -1.87
CA ALA A 47 -5.85 0.44 -1.53
C ALA A 47 -5.14 1.80 -1.42
N ALA A 48 -4.45 1.98 -0.28
CA ALA A 48 -3.50 3.06 -0.06
C ALA A 48 -2.12 2.72 -0.64
N ALA A 49 -1.16 3.62 -0.48
CA ALA A 49 0.22 3.33 -0.85
C ALA A 49 0.80 2.23 0.06
N ASP A 50 1.59 1.35 -0.53
CA ASP A 50 2.25 0.19 0.10
C ASP A 50 1.30 -0.94 0.53
N ASP A 51 0.00 -0.83 0.23
CA ASP A 51 -0.99 -1.90 0.46
C ASP A 51 -0.78 -3.10 -0.45
N GLN A 52 -1.36 -4.23 -0.04
CA GLN A 52 -1.38 -5.48 -0.79
C GLN A 52 -2.80 -5.81 -1.27
N ILE A 53 -2.92 -6.31 -2.49
CA ILE A 53 -4.15 -6.83 -3.06
C ILE A 53 -3.93 -8.32 -3.37
N ASN A 54 -4.67 -9.20 -2.72
CA ASN A 54 -4.61 -10.64 -2.95
C ASN A 54 -5.86 -11.12 -3.70
N ILE A 55 -5.69 -12.09 -4.59
CA ILE A 55 -6.81 -12.77 -5.22
C ILE A 55 -7.24 -13.95 -4.34
N GLN A 56 -8.53 -14.04 -4.01
CA GLN A 56 -9.04 -15.10 -3.14
C GLN A 56 -8.62 -16.50 -3.65
N PRO A 57 -8.14 -17.39 -2.77
CA PRO A 57 -7.91 -18.78 -3.12
C PRO A 57 -9.17 -19.42 -3.72
N GLY A 58 -9.03 -20.08 -4.87
CA GLY A 58 -10.13 -20.73 -5.57
C GLY A 58 -10.92 -19.84 -6.54
N LEU A 59 -10.69 -18.52 -6.57
CA LEU A 59 -11.23 -17.66 -7.63
C LEU A 59 -10.48 -17.93 -8.94
N ALA A 60 -11.17 -18.31 -10.01
CA ALA A 60 -10.53 -18.65 -11.29
C ALA A 60 -11.37 -18.17 -12.47
N GLY A 61 -10.72 -17.75 -13.55
CA GLY A 61 -11.39 -17.29 -14.77
C GLY A 61 -10.82 -15.97 -15.30
N THR A 62 -11.65 -15.23 -16.04
CA THR A 62 -11.22 -13.98 -16.69
C THR A 62 -12.00 -12.80 -16.12
N ILE A 63 -11.28 -11.77 -15.67
CA ILE A 63 -11.85 -10.44 -15.41
C ILE A 63 -11.82 -9.68 -16.73
N MET A 64 -13.01 -9.32 -17.23
CA MET A 64 -13.15 -8.55 -18.45
C MET A 64 -13.12 -7.06 -18.12
N LEU A 65 -12.00 -6.39 -18.41
CA LEU A 65 -11.82 -4.97 -18.13
C LEU A 65 -12.55 -4.13 -19.18
N SER A 66 -13.60 -3.42 -18.76
CA SER A 66 -14.34 -2.52 -19.66
C SER A 66 -13.56 -1.24 -19.97
N THR A 67 -12.70 -0.84 -19.03
CA THR A 67 -11.86 0.35 -19.14
C THR A 67 -10.51 0.11 -18.49
N PRO A 68 -9.41 0.75 -18.96
CA PRO A 68 -8.14 0.73 -18.27
C PRO A 68 -8.27 1.39 -16.88
N PHE A 69 -7.50 0.89 -15.92
CA PHE A 69 -7.32 1.52 -14.62
C PHE A 69 -5.91 2.12 -14.51
N SER A 70 -5.77 3.19 -13.72
CA SER A 70 -4.50 3.87 -13.48
C SER A 70 -4.06 3.66 -12.04
N LEU A 71 -2.81 3.22 -11.85
CA LEU A 71 -2.17 3.13 -10.54
C LEU A 71 -1.24 4.32 -10.36
N SER A 72 -1.64 5.28 -9.52
CA SER A 72 -0.82 6.46 -9.17
C SER A 72 -0.01 6.26 -7.90
N ARG A 73 -0.11 5.08 -7.28
CA ARG A 73 0.55 4.72 -6.02
C ARG A 73 1.11 3.31 -6.10
N SER A 74 2.13 3.04 -5.29
CA SER A 74 2.71 1.70 -5.15
C SER A 74 1.70 0.79 -4.43
N VAL A 75 1.29 -0.29 -5.09
CA VAL A 75 0.44 -1.35 -4.53
C VAL A 75 1.01 -2.67 -5.02
N GLU A 76 1.07 -3.66 -4.14
CA GLU A 76 1.49 -5.01 -4.51
C GLU A 76 0.25 -5.85 -4.85
N ILE A 77 0.23 -6.48 -6.03
CA ILE A 77 -0.89 -7.34 -6.46
C ILE A 77 -0.40 -8.78 -6.53
N HIS A 78 -0.90 -9.63 -5.63
CA HIS A 78 -0.63 -11.06 -5.57
C HIS A 78 -1.67 -11.82 -6.38
N GLY A 79 -1.28 -12.24 -7.59
CA GLY A 79 -2.08 -13.14 -8.39
C GLY A 79 -2.13 -14.55 -7.80
N ASN A 80 -3.21 -15.29 -8.08
CA ASN A 80 -3.34 -16.70 -7.68
C ASN A 80 -3.02 -17.69 -8.81
N GLY A 81 -2.54 -17.21 -9.96
CA GLY A 81 -2.21 -18.02 -11.14
C GLY A 81 -3.43 -18.57 -11.92
N ALA A 82 -4.65 -18.34 -11.45
CA ALA A 82 -5.88 -18.85 -12.08
C ALA A 82 -6.78 -17.74 -12.64
N VAL A 83 -6.49 -16.47 -12.32
CA VAL A 83 -7.19 -15.30 -12.85
C VAL A 83 -6.40 -14.64 -13.98
N THR A 84 -7.07 -14.43 -15.11
CA THR A 84 -6.55 -13.67 -16.25
C THR A 84 -7.24 -12.31 -16.33
N LEU A 85 -6.48 -11.26 -16.62
CA LEU A 85 -7.02 -9.94 -16.94
C LEU A 85 -7.07 -9.80 -18.45
N ASN A 86 -8.26 -9.62 -19.02
CA ASN A 86 -8.42 -9.39 -20.45
C ASN A 86 -9.12 -8.05 -20.70
N ARG A 87 -8.78 -7.41 -21.82
CA ARG A 87 -9.57 -6.28 -22.31
C ARG A 87 -10.74 -6.81 -23.13
N ALA A 88 -11.89 -6.14 -22.98
CA ALA A 88 -13.04 -6.35 -23.86
C ALA A 88 -12.73 -5.95 -25.30
#